data_AF-A0A969T8Z5-F1
#
_entry.id   AF-A0A969T8Z5-F1
#
_cell.length_a   1.000
_cell.length_b   1.000
_cell.length_c   1.000
_cell.angle_alpha   90.00
_cell.angle_beta   90.00
_cell.angle_gamma   90.00
#
_symmetry.space_group_name_H-M   'P 1'
#
loop_
_entity.id
_entity.type
_entity.pdbx_description
1 polymer ?
#
loop_
_entity_poly.entity_id
_entity_poly.type
_entity_poly.pdbx_seq_one_letter_code
_entity_poly.pdbx_strand_id
1 'polypeptide(L)'
;MLTLSFVSAPVEVTPTTETLTEQDSEDGVGVAIGHNEGIREQFAKIGQNLPFWVYVLIQEFFTWMTGKPYWGQQPLFKVSRIYHFIIALLSMFGGIAVSSIVIQFFPFCFPLLIFSWAYTVGGARKIQSTICHRCVHYEFFEDRRDRWLAEVLSTMLFVQDFAGYYFDHIKLHHHANKFASFESDPDAKFVYLLGFRPDL
;
A
#
# COMPACT_ATOMS: atom_id res chain seq x y z
N MET A 1 19.29 10.96 18.38
CA MET A 1 20.63 11.05 17.76
C MET A 1 20.55 10.31 16.44
N LEU A 2 20.30 11.02 15.34
CA LEU A 2 20.10 10.44 14.01
C LEU A 2 21.46 10.35 13.32
N THR A 3 21.99 9.13 13.18
CA THR A 3 23.19 8.87 12.37
C THR A 3 22.81 8.78 10.90
N LEU A 4 23.18 9.81 10.14
CA LEU A 4 23.17 9.82 8.68
C LEU A 4 24.34 8.96 8.17
N SER A 5 24.07 7.74 7.76
CA SER A 5 25.03 6.93 7.01
C SER A 5 24.56 6.87 5.56
N PHE A 6 25.10 7.77 4.72
CA PHE A 6 24.98 7.68 3.27
C PHE A 6 25.94 6.59 2.79
N VAL A 7 25.40 5.39 2.54
CA VAL A 7 26.14 4.36 1.80
C VAL A 7 25.93 4.64 0.32
N SER A 8 26.93 5.29 -0.28
CA SER A 8 27.12 5.33 -1.73
C SER A 8 27.79 4.01 -2.13
N ALA A 9 27.04 3.13 -2.79
CA ALA A 9 27.63 2.03 -3.53
C ALA A 9 27.15 2.13 -4.99
N PRO A 10 28.06 2.09 -5.98
CA PRO A 10 27.65 1.94 -7.37
C PRO A 10 27.08 0.54 -7.55
N VAL A 11 25.83 0.46 -8.03
CA VAL A 11 25.17 -0.81 -8.35
C VAL A 11 25.72 -1.29 -9.69
N GLU A 12 26.72 -2.17 -9.63
CA GLU A 12 27.17 -2.95 -10.79
C GLU A 12 26.12 -4.05 -11.05
N VAL A 13 25.28 -3.84 -12.06
CA VAL A 13 24.28 -4.83 -12.48
C VAL A 13 24.99 -5.88 -13.32
N THR A 14 25.45 -6.95 -12.69
CA THR A 14 25.85 -8.17 -13.41
C THR A 14 24.63 -9.07 -13.58
N PRO A 15 24.25 -9.44 -14.82
CA PRO A 15 23.18 -10.40 -15.03
C PRO A 15 23.71 -11.80 -14.73
N THR A 16 23.35 -12.36 -13.57
CA THR A 16 23.62 -13.77 -13.27
C THR A 16 22.66 -14.65 -14.08
N THR A 17 23.21 -15.33 -15.08
CA THR A 17 22.54 -16.42 -15.78
C THR A 17 22.46 -17.63 -14.84
N GLU A 18 21.43 -17.68 -14.00
CA GLU A 18 21.09 -18.92 -13.29
C GLU A 18 20.31 -19.84 -14.23
N THR A 19 21.02 -20.84 -14.75
CA THR A 19 20.47 -22.01 -15.40
C THR A 19 19.77 -22.89 -14.37
N LEU A 20 18.44 -22.76 -14.27
CA LEU A 20 17.60 -23.81 -13.69
C LEU A 20 17.44 -24.92 -14.73
N THR A 21 18.15 -26.02 -14.49
CA THR A 21 17.86 -27.32 -15.11
C THR A 21 16.54 -27.84 -14.56
N GLU A 22 15.46 -27.65 -15.31
CA GLU A 22 14.23 -28.43 -15.12
C GLU A 22 14.02 -29.24 -16.40
N GLN A 23 14.11 -30.55 -16.19
CA GLN A 23 14.06 -31.59 -17.19
C GLN A 23 12.58 -31.89 -17.43
N ASP A 24 12.01 -31.35 -18.51
CA ASP A 24 10.80 -31.91 -19.11
C ASP A 24 10.84 -31.73 -20.63
N SER A 25 10.58 -32.85 -21.27
CA SER A 25 10.73 -33.14 -22.68
C SER A 25 9.47 -32.78 -23.48
N GLU A 26 9.68 -32.52 -24.78
CA GLU A 26 8.69 -32.57 -25.87
C GLU A 26 7.74 -31.37 -25.99
N ASP A 27 8.23 -30.29 -26.63
CA ASP A 27 7.76 -29.90 -27.97
C ASP A 27 8.45 -28.59 -28.42
N GLY A 28 9.11 -28.67 -29.57
CA GLY A 28 9.93 -27.60 -30.12
C GLY A 28 9.12 -26.45 -30.67
N VAL A 29 8.84 -25.44 -29.84
CA VAL A 29 8.76 -24.03 -30.24
C VAL A 29 9.38 -23.20 -29.11
N GLY A 30 10.71 -23.05 -29.14
CA GLY A 30 11.42 -22.11 -28.28
C GLY A 30 11.06 -20.67 -28.67
N VAL A 31 9.90 -20.19 -28.23
CA VAL A 31 9.66 -18.76 -28.14
C VAL A 31 10.61 -18.26 -27.06
N ALA A 32 11.72 -17.66 -27.48
CA ALA A 32 12.48 -16.79 -26.61
C ALA A 32 11.55 -15.63 -26.23
N ILE A 33 10.75 -15.83 -25.18
CA ILE A 33 10.05 -14.76 -24.49
C ILE A 33 11.19 -13.96 -23.85
N GLY A 34 11.72 -12.99 -24.61
CA GLY A 34 12.64 -12.01 -24.08
C GLY A 34 12.02 -11.48 -22.80
N HIS A 35 12.74 -11.63 -21.69
CA HIS A 35 12.29 -11.14 -20.39
C HIS A 35 12.08 -9.64 -20.55
N ASN A 36 10.82 -9.25 -20.79
CA ASN A 36 10.48 -7.88 -21.12
C ASN A 36 10.71 -7.10 -19.84
N GLU A 37 11.80 -6.34 -19.79
CA GLU A 37 12.15 -5.56 -18.61
C GLU A 37 10.94 -4.73 -18.20
N GLY A 38 10.56 -4.83 -16.93
CA GLY A 38 9.38 -4.14 -16.44
C GLY A 38 9.46 -2.64 -16.69
N ILE A 39 8.30 -2.00 -16.81
CA ILE A 39 8.20 -0.57 -17.11
C ILE A 39 8.99 0.27 -16.08
N ARG A 40 9.02 -0.14 -14.81
CA ARG A 40 9.76 0.57 -13.75
C ARG A 40 11.27 0.52 -13.98
N GLU A 41 11.79 -0.60 -14.45
CA GLU A 41 13.20 -0.82 -14.76
C GLU A 41 13.64 0.04 -15.95
N GLN A 42 12.79 0.16 -16.98
CA GLN A 42 13.05 1.04 -18.12
C GLN A 42 13.09 2.52 -17.69
N PHE A 43 12.14 2.97 -16.88
CA PHE A 43 12.16 4.33 -16.32
C PHE A 43 13.38 4.58 -15.43
N ALA A 44 13.85 3.57 -14.68
CA ALA A 44 15.07 3.68 -13.90
C ALA A 44 16.28 3.91 -14.80
N LYS A 45 16.42 3.17 -15.90
CA LYS A 45 17.51 3.34 -16.89
C LYS A 45 17.48 4.73 -17.56
N ILE A 46 16.32 5.17 -18.03
CA ILE A 46 16.16 6.50 -18.64
C ILE A 46 16.57 7.61 -17.67
N GLY A 47 16.20 7.46 -16.39
CA GLY A 47 16.49 8.43 -15.34
C GLY A 47 17.96 8.54 -14.92
N GLN A 48 18.83 7.59 -15.29
CA GLN A 48 20.24 7.58 -14.85
C GLN A 48 21.05 8.79 -15.34
N ASN A 49 20.60 9.45 -16.40
CA ASN A 49 21.24 10.66 -16.94
C ASN A 49 20.85 11.95 -16.19
N LEU A 50 19.93 11.87 -15.22
CA LEU A 50 19.49 13.03 -14.44
C LEU A 50 20.42 13.30 -13.25
N PRO A 51 20.46 14.55 -12.73
CA PRO A 51 21.11 14.83 -11.46
C PRO A 51 20.60 13.89 -10.36
N PHE A 52 21.49 13.39 -9.50
CA PHE A 52 21.17 12.37 -8.48
C PHE A 52 19.92 12.69 -7.66
N TRP A 53 19.75 13.95 -7.22
CA TRP A 53 18.59 14.37 -6.44
C TRP A 53 17.27 14.35 -7.24
N VAL A 54 17.31 14.69 -8.53
CA VAL A 54 16.15 14.61 -9.43
C VAL A 54 15.78 13.15 -9.67
N TYR A 55 16.78 12.31 -9.93
CA TYR A 55 16.60 10.87 -10.10
C TYR A 55 15.89 10.25 -8.90
N VAL A 56 16.39 10.52 -7.68
CA VAL A 56 15.79 10.01 -6.44
C VAL A 56 14.34 10.50 -6.29
N LEU A 57 14.08 11.80 -6.44
CA LEU A 57 12.72 12.35 -6.29
C LEU A 57 11.72 11.74 -7.29
N ILE A 58 12.11 11.61 -8.56
CA ILE A 58 11.26 11.05 -9.60
C ILE A 58 10.99 9.56 -9.36
N GLN A 59 12.01 8.79 -8.97
CA GLN A 59 11.82 7.37 -8.70
C GLN A 59 10.95 7.11 -7.47
N GLU A 60 11.10 7.91 -6.41
CA GLU A 60 10.23 7.84 -5.24
C GLU A 60 8.81 8.26 -5.57
N PHE A 61 8.63 9.31 -6.37
CA PHE A 61 7.32 9.73 -6.85
C PHE A 61 6.62 8.62 -7.63
N PHE A 62 7.32 7.94 -8.54
CA PHE A 62 6.76 6.81 -9.27
C PHE A 62 6.50 5.60 -8.39
N THR A 63 7.37 5.29 -7.44
CA THR A 63 7.13 4.21 -6.48
C THR A 63 5.93 4.50 -5.59
N TRP A 64 5.76 5.75 -5.16
CA TRP A 64 4.60 6.20 -4.41
C TRP A 64 3.31 6.10 -5.24
N MET A 65 3.34 6.52 -6.50
CA MET A 65 2.18 6.48 -7.40
C MET A 65 1.78 5.05 -7.80
N THR A 66 2.76 4.21 -8.14
CA THR A 66 2.50 2.85 -8.67
C THR A 66 2.49 1.76 -7.60
N GLY A 67 3.00 2.05 -6.41
CA GLY A 67 3.22 1.06 -5.35
C GLY A 67 4.34 0.05 -5.68
N LYS A 68 5.06 0.20 -6.80
CA LYS A 68 6.07 -0.76 -7.26
C LYS A 68 7.46 -0.10 -7.35
N PRO A 69 8.43 -0.51 -6.50
CA PRO A 69 9.82 -0.11 -6.67
C PRO A 69 10.44 -0.78 -7.91
N TYR A 70 11.47 -0.16 -8.50
CA TYR A 70 12.32 -0.84 -9.48
C TYR A 70 13.33 -1.76 -8.75
N TRP A 71 13.92 -2.71 -9.47
CA TRP A 71 14.90 -3.63 -8.89
C TRP A 71 16.09 -2.91 -8.23
N GLY A 72 16.33 -3.19 -6.95
CA GLY A 72 17.41 -2.59 -6.16
C GLY A 72 17.08 -1.25 -5.52
N GLN A 73 15.91 -0.65 -5.78
CA GLN A 73 15.47 0.56 -5.08
C GLN A 73 15.30 0.26 -3.58
N GLN A 74 15.98 1.02 -2.74
CA GLN A 74 15.83 0.98 -1.30
C GLN A 74 14.87 2.08 -0.84
N PRO A 75 14.01 1.83 0.17
CA PRO A 75 13.15 2.87 0.70
C PRO A 75 13.99 3.97 1.36
N LEU A 76 13.71 5.24 1.03
CA LEU A 76 14.39 6.38 1.66
C LEU A 76 14.26 6.38 3.19
N PHE A 77 13.08 5.98 3.68
CA PHE A 77 12.78 5.96 5.10
C PHE A 77 12.16 4.62 5.49
N LYS A 78 12.82 3.92 6.42
CA LYS A 78 12.25 2.75 7.09
C LYS A 78 11.44 3.24 8.29
N VAL A 79 10.13 3.32 8.10
CA VAL A 79 9.18 3.79 9.11
C VAL A 79 8.61 2.62 9.91
N SER A 80 8.39 2.83 11.21
CA SER A 80 7.88 1.78 12.09
C SER A 80 6.36 1.63 12.01
N ARG A 81 5.85 0.47 12.44
CA ARG A 81 4.40 0.20 12.56
C ARG A 81 3.69 1.23 13.44
N ILE A 82 4.31 1.60 14.57
CA ILE A 82 3.80 2.60 15.52
C ILE A 82 3.76 3.98 14.90
N TYR A 83 4.77 4.35 14.11
CA TYR A 83 4.76 5.62 13.38
C TYR A 83 3.53 5.72 12.47
N HIS A 84 3.22 4.68 11.70
CA HIS A 84 2.04 4.66 10.85
C HIS A 84 0.74 4.79 11.63
N PHE A 85 0.64 4.14 12.79
CA PHE A 85 -0.51 4.24 13.67
C PHE A 85 -0.69 5.66 14.22
N ILE A 86 0.37 6.26 14.77
CA ILE A 86 0.34 7.62 15.31
C ILE A 86 -0.03 8.62 14.22
N ILE A 87 0.60 8.55 13.05
CA ILE A 87 0.29 9.47 11.95
C ILE A 87 -1.16 9.30 11.47
N ALA A 88 -1.70 8.07 11.44
CA ALA A 88 -3.09 7.88 11.05
C ALA A 88 -4.06 8.51 12.04
N LEU A 89 -3.81 8.37 13.35
CA LEU A 89 -4.60 9.02 14.40
C LEU A 89 -4.47 10.54 14.34
N LEU A 90 -3.25 11.06 14.22
CA LEU A 90 -3.00 12.51 14.13
C LEU A 90 -3.66 13.11 12.88
N SER A 91 -3.61 12.44 11.74
CA SER A 91 -4.32 12.90 10.54
C SER A 91 -5.83 12.90 10.74
N MET A 92 -6.38 11.84 11.34
CA MET A 92 -7.82 11.72 11.58
C MET A 92 -8.32 12.80 12.56
N PHE A 93 -7.76 12.85 13.76
CA PHE A 93 -8.18 13.80 14.80
C PHE A 93 -7.74 15.23 14.49
N GLY A 94 -6.58 15.42 13.84
CA GLY A 94 -6.13 16.72 13.38
C GLY A 94 -7.07 17.31 12.32
N GLY A 95 -7.52 16.49 11.37
CA GLY A 95 -8.53 16.91 10.39
C GLY A 95 -9.85 17.31 11.05
N ILE A 96 -10.32 16.54 12.05
CA ILE A 96 -11.52 16.88 12.83
C ILE A 96 -11.32 18.20 13.56
N ALA A 97 -10.22 18.37 14.30
CA ALA A 97 -9.93 19.57 15.08
C ALA A 97 -9.84 20.82 14.19
N VAL A 98 -9.13 20.74 13.06
CA VAL A 98 -9.05 21.85 12.10
C VAL A 98 -10.43 22.17 11.53
N SER A 99 -11.23 21.15 11.21
CA SER A 99 -12.60 21.36 10.72
C SER A 99 -13.45 22.13 11.75
N SER A 100 -13.40 21.73 13.02
CA SER A 100 -14.12 22.40 14.11
C SER A 100 -13.68 23.85 14.29
N ILE A 101 -12.37 24.12 14.27
CA ILE A 101 -11.81 25.48 14.41
C ILE A 101 -12.24 26.38 13.25
N VAL A 102 -12.17 25.88 12.01
CA VAL A 102 -12.54 26.67 10.81
C VAL A 102 -14.01 27.03 10.85
N ILE A 103 -14.90 26.09 11.18
CA ILE A 103 -16.35 26.33 11.28
C ILE A 103 -16.66 27.38 12.36
N GLN A 104 -15.96 27.34 13.50
CA GLN A 104 -16.27 28.21 14.64
C GLN A 104 -15.70 29.63 14.50
N PHE A 105 -14.49 29.79 13.96
CA PHE A 105 -13.74 31.05 14.04
C PHE A 105 -13.45 31.70 12.68
N PHE A 106 -13.40 30.91 11.60
CA PHE A 106 -12.92 31.40 10.30
C PHE A 106 -13.81 30.94 9.14
N PRO A 107 -15.07 31.40 9.06
CA PRO A 107 -15.98 30.98 8.00
C PRO A 107 -15.46 31.32 6.60
N PHE A 108 -14.64 32.36 6.43
CA PHE A 108 -14.03 32.68 5.13
C PHE A 108 -12.94 31.69 4.68
N CYS A 109 -12.49 30.80 5.55
CA CYS A 109 -11.48 29.77 5.27
C CYS A 109 -12.08 28.42 4.82
N PHE A 110 -13.30 28.41 4.26
CA PHE A 110 -13.95 27.17 3.81
C PHE A 110 -13.12 26.25 2.90
N PRO A 111 -12.22 26.74 2.01
CA PRO A 111 -11.35 25.84 1.26
C PRO A 111 -10.49 24.94 2.16
N LEU A 112 -10.10 25.41 3.36
CA LEU A 112 -9.36 24.62 4.34
C LEU A 112 -10.17 23.44 4.88
N LEU A 113 -11.50 23.51 4.87
CA LEU A 113 -12.37 22.38 5.26
C LEU A 113 -12.21 21.19 4.32
N ILE A 114 -12.05 21.42 3.03
CA ILE A 114 -11.87 20.33 2.06
C ILE A 114 -10.59 19.58 2.38
N PHE A 115 -9.51 20.30 2.68
CA PHE A 115 -8.24 19.70 3.09
C PHE A 115 -8.36 18.99 4.43
N SER A 116 -9.02 19.59 5.43
CA SER A 116 -9.16 18.95 6.74
C SER A 116 -10.01 17.67 6.66
N TRP A 117 -11.06 17.65 5.84
CA TRP A 117 -11.84 16.44 5.57
C TRP A 117 -11.02 15.37 4.85
N ALA A 118 -10.21 15.75 3.86
CA ALA A 118 -9.31 14.82 3.19
C ALA A 118 -8.32 14.18 4.19
N TYR A 119 -7.80 14.94 5.15
CA TYR A 119 -6.96 14.41 6.23
C TYR A 119 -7.73 13.50 7.19
N THR A 120 -8.96 13.88 7.57
CA THR A 120 -9.82 13.05 8.42
C THR A 120 -10.08 11.69 7.78
N VAL A 121 -10.59 11.70 6.54
CA VAL A 121 -10.93 10.50 5.78
C VAL A 121 -9.69 9.69 5.43
N GLY A 122 -8.59 10.35 5.06
CA GLY A 122 -7.31 9.69 4.79
C GLY A 122 -6.73 8.98 6.02
N GLY A 123 -6.82 9.61 7.20
CA GLY A 123 -6.45 9.00 8.48
C GLY A 123 -7.31 7.77 8.81
N ALA A 124 -8.63 7.92 8.74
CA ALA A 124 -9.59 6.83 8.95
C ALA A 124 -9.36 5.66 7.98
N ARG A 125 -9.17 5.96 6.68
CA ARG A 125 -8.88 4.94 5.67
C ARG A 125 -7.59 4.19 5.98
N LYS A 126 -6.53 4.90 6.38
CA LYS A 126 -5.24 4.28 6.75
C LYS A 126 -5.36 3.38 7.98
N ILE A 127 -6.16 3.77 8.96
CA ILE A 127 -6.47 2.91 10.11
C ILE A 127 -7.09 1.61 9.62
N GLN A 128 -8.15 1.67 8.79
CA GLN A 128 -8.82 0.47 8.31
C GLN A 128 -7.95 -0.40 7.39
N SER A 129 -7.41 0.18 6.32
CA SER A 129 -6.73 -0.57 5.26
C SER A 129 -5.36 -1.08 5.64
N THR A 130 -4.71 -0.47 6.64
CA THR A 130 -3.33 -0.80 7.01
C THR A 130 -3.24 -1.31 8.43
N ILE A 131 -3.80 -0.61 9.42
CA ILE A 131 -3.67 -1.00 10.82
C ILE A 131 -4.60 -2.18 11.13
N CYS A 132 -5.90 -2.06 10.86
CA CYS A 132 -6.85 -3.15 11.08
C CYS A 132 -6.53 -4.36 10.18
N HIS A 133 -6.14 -4.14 8.93
CA HIS A 133 -5.64 -5.19 8.04
C HIS A 133 -4.48 -5.96 8.68
N ARG A 134 -3.43 -5.29 9.14
CA ARG A 134 -2.31 -5.98 9.82
C ARG A 134 -2.74 -6.68 11.10
N CYS A 135 -3.71 -6.13 11.83
CA CYS A 135 -4.23 -6.76 13.04
C CYS A 135 -4.98 -8.07 12.76
N VAL A 136 -5.78 -8.15 11.68
CA VAL A 136 -6.47 -9.42 11.32
C VAL A 136 -5.50 -10.51 10.87
N HIS A 137 -4.32 -10.14 10.36
CA HIS A 137 -3.23 -11.06 10.08
C HIS A 137 -2.34 -11.37 11.31
N TYR A 138 -2.60 -10.77 12.48
CA TYR A 138 -1.73 -10.85 13.66
C TYR A 138 -0.28 -10.42 13.38
N GLU A 139 -0.10 -9.32 12.65
CA GLU A 139 1.21 -8.80 12.24
C GLU A 139 1.57 -7.45 12.87
N PHE A 140 0.68 -6.86 13.68
CA PHE A 140 0.92 -5.53 14.25
C PHE A 140 1.69 -5.62 15.57
N PHE A 141 1.11 -6.28 16.57
CA PHE A 141 1.76 -6.68 17.83
C PHE A 141 2.14 -8.16 17.87
N GLU A 142 1.70 -8.95 16.88
CA GLU A 142 2.01 -10.38 16.77
C GLU A 142 1.38 -11.24 17.88
N ASP A 143 0.31 -10.74 18.51
CA ASP A 143 -0.44 -11.44 19.55
C ASP A 143 -1.91 -11.01 19.65
N ARG A 144 -2.61 -11.48 20.70
CA ARG A 144 -4.04 -11.22 20.92
C ARG A 144 -4.41 -9.73 21.11
N ARG A 145 -3.44 -8.84 21.37
CA ARG A 145 -3.68 -7.39 21.46
C ARG A 145 -4.12 -6.82 20.11
N ASP A 146 -3.76 -7.45 19.00
CA ASP A 146 -4.18 -7.03 17.66
C ASP A 146 -5.70 -7.09 17.50
N ARG A 147 -6.34 -8.14 18.05
CA ARG A 147 -7.79 -8.22 18.09
C ARG A 147 -8.39 -7.06 18.87
N TRP A 148 -7.89 -6.81 20.09
CA TRP A 148 -8.42 -5.72 20.92
C TRP A 148 -8.26 -4.36 20.24
N LEU A 149 -7.08 -4.11 19.65
CA LEU A 149 -6.81 -2.88 18.92
C LEU A 149 -7.77 -2.72 17.73
N ALA A 150 -7.96 -3.77 16.93
CA ALA A 150 -8.86 -3.74 15.79
C ALA A 150 -10.32 -3.50 16.21
N GLU A 151 -10.82 -4.09 17.30
CA GLU A 151 -12.18 -3.87 17.79
C GLU A 151 -12.40 -2.43 18.28
N VAL A 152 -11.41 -1.85 18.97
CA VAL A 152 -11.49 -0.45 19.40
C VAL A 152 -11.50 0.49 18.19
N LEU A 153 -10.63 0.25 17.21
CA LEU A 153 -10.54 1.08 16.01
C LEU A 153 -11.75 0.92 15.10
N SER A 154 -12.29 -0.30 14.95
CA SER A 154 -13.48 -0.56 14.16
C SER A 154 -14.70 0.12 14.76
N THR A 155 -14.88 0.02 16.09
CA THR A 155 -15.94 0.71 16.82
C THR A 155 -15.81 2.23 16.67
N MET A 156 -14.59 2.76 16.84
CA MET A 156 -14.32 4.20 16.68
C MET A 156 -14.66 4.72 15.28
N LEU A 157 -14.43 3.90 14.25
CA LEU A 157 -14.69 4.27 12.85
C LEU A 157 -16.09 3.88 12.37
N PHE A 158 -16.89 3.20 13.19
CA PHE A 158 -18.17 2.60 12.79
C PHE A 158 -18.05 1.70 11.55
N VAL A 159 -17.03 0.85 11.53
CA VAL A 159 -16.79 -0.14 10.48
C VAL A 159 -16.93 -1.55 11.03
N GLN A 160 -16.82 -2.55 10.16
CA GLN A 160 -16.96 -3.97 10.49
C GLN A 160 -16.04 -4.40 11.65
N ASP A 161 -16.58 -5.21 12.55
CA ASP A 161 -15.87 -5.75 13.71
C ASP A 161 -14.73 -6.70 13.30
N PHE A 162 -13.85 -7.02 14.25
CA PHE A 162 -12.69 -7.87 13.95
C PHE A 162 -13.09 -9.26 13.45
N ALA A 163 -14.11 -9.89 14.04
CA ALA A 163 -14.47 -11.27 13.68
C ALA A 163 -15.08 -11.33 12.27
N GLY A 164 -15.96 -10.38 11.97
CA GLY A 164 -16.49 -10.20 10.61
C GLY A 164 -15.36 -9.93 9.61
N TYR A 165 -14.51 -8.95 9.89
CA TYR A 165 -13.45 -8.58 8.96
C TYR A 165 -12.42 -9.69 8.78
N TYR A 166 -12.04 -10.41 9.85
CA TYR A 166 -11.17 -11.58 9.76
C TYR A 166 -11.77 -12.68 8.88
N PHE A 167 -13.06 -12.96 9.04
CA PHE A 167 -13.74 -13.98 8.24
C PHE A 167 -13.75 -13.59 6.77
N ASP A 168 -14.25 -12.41 6.42
CA ASP A 168 -14.33 -11.97 5.03
C ASP A 168 -12.92 -11.84 4.42
N HIS A 169 -12.00 -11.19 5.11
CA HIS A 169 -10.66 -10.90 4.59
C HIS A 169 -9.78 -12.15 4.46
N ILE A 170 -9.72 -12.99 5.49
CA ILE A 170 -8.81 -14.16 5.49
C ILE A 170 -9.46 -15.39 4.86
N LYS A 171 -10.75 -15.64 5.10
CA LYS A 171 -11.41 -16.88 4.67
C LYS A 171 -12.03 -16.78 3.29
N LEU A 172 -12.38 -15.58 2.84
CA LEU A 172 -13.01 -15.35 1.54
C LEU A 172 -12.05 -14.65 0.59
N HIS A 173 -11.63 -13.41 0.90
CA HIS A 173 -10.79 -12.60 0.02
C HIS A 173 -9.41 -13.20 -0.23
N HIS A 174 -8.62 -13.47 0.81
CA HIS A 174 -7.26 -14.01 0.61
C HIS A 174 -7.20 -15.51 0.31
N HIS A 175 -8.34 -16.20 0.24
CA HIS A 175 -8.33 -17.63 -0.05
C HIS A 175 -8.15 -17.85 -1.55
N ALA A 176 -7.08 -18.57 -1.95
CA ALA A 176 -6.66 -18.71 -3.35
C ALA A 176 -7.78 -19.18 -4.31
N ASN A 177 -8.68 -20.05 -3.84
CA ASN A 177 -9.79 -20.57 -4.65
C ASN A 177 -11.04 -19.66 -4.69
N LYS A 178 -11.02 -18.54 -3.97
CA LYS A 178 -12.17 -17.64 -3.78
C LYS A 178 -11.88 -16.20 -4.15
N PHE A 179 -10.61 -15.77 -4.06
CA PHE A 179 -10.17 -14.44 -4.44
C PHE A 179 -10.70 -14.04 -5.82
N ALA A 180 -11.25 -12.83 -5.91
CA ALA A 180 -11.80 -12.25 -7.14
C ALA A 180 -12.90 -13.08 -7.82
N SER A 181 -13.59 -13.96 -7.07
CA SER A 181 -14.75 -14.71 -7.58
C SER A 181 -16.08 -14.01 -7.23
N PHE A 182 -17.00 -13.91 -8.19
CA PHE A 182 -18.29 -13.25 -7.98
C PHE A 182 -19.17 -13.91 -6.92
N GLU A 183 -19.01 -15.22 -6.70
CA GLU A 183 -19.84 -15.99 -5.78
C GLU A 183 -19.36 -15.87 -4.33
N SER A 184 -18.05 -15.80 -4.12
CA SER A 184 -17.47 -16.03 -2.80
C SER A 184 -16.54 -14.94 -2.28
N ASP A 185 -16.22 -13.92 -3.09
CA ASP A 185 -15.46 -12.74 -2.71
C ASP A 185 -16.42 -11.53 -2.55
N PRO A 186 -16.74 -11.11 -1.31
CA PRO A 186 -17.65 -9.99 -1.02
C PRO A 186 -17.32 -8.67 -1.77
N ASP A 187 -16.07 -8.21 -1.69
CA ASP A 187 -15.49 -7.08 -2.42
C ASP A 187 -15.66 -7.19 -3.95
N ALA A 188 -15.33 -8.32 -4.57
CA ALA A 188 -15.50 -8.52 -6.01
C ALA A 188 -16.98 -8.45 -6.41
N LYS A 189 -17.84 -9.06 -5.60
CA LYS A 189 -19.30 -8.97 -5.78
C LYS A 189 -19.80 -7.54 -5.63
N PHE A 190 -19.29 -6.79 -4.65
CA PHE A 190 -19.65 -5.39 -4.45
C PHE A 190 -19.25 -4.50 -5.63
N VAL A 191 -18.01 -4.63 -6.11
CA VAL A 191 -17.51 -3.91 -7.29
C VAL A 191 -18.36 -4.24 -8.53
N TYR A 192 -18.72 -5.51 -8.72
CA TYR A 192 -19.62 -5.92 -9.80
C TYR A 192 -21.01 -5.29 -9.67
N LEU A 193 -21.59 -5.27 -8.47
CA LEU A 193 -22.90 -4.66 -8.20
C LEU A 193 -22.90 -3.14 -8.43
N LEU A 194 -21.76 -2.48 -8.25
CA LEU A 194 -21.57 -1.06 -8.60
C LEU A 194 -21.49 -0.80 -10.11
N GLY A 195 -21.51 -1.85 -10.94
CA GLY A 195 -21.53 -1.72 -12.41
C GLY A 195 -20.15 -1.82 -13.07
N PHE A 196 -19.08 -2.05 -12.30
CA PHE A 196 -17.75 -2.32 -12.86
C PHE A 196 -17.71 -3.77 -13.35
N ARG A 197 -18.10 -3.97 -14.62
CA ARG A 197 -18.10 -5.28 -15.28
C ARG A 197 -16.84 -5.44 -16.13
N PRO A 198 -16.18 -6.60 -16.10
CA PRO A 198 -14.98 -6.85 -16.92
C PRO A 198 -15.28 -6.92 -18.43
N ASP A 199 -16.56 -7.02 -18.81
CA ASP A 199 -17.00 -7.25 -20.20
C ASP A 199 -17.57 -5.99 -20.89
N LEU A 200 -17.40 -4.80 -20.29
CA LEU A 200 -17.83 -3.51 -20.85
C LEU A 200 -16.65 -2.70 -21.38
#